data_AF-A0AAW5PEY7-F1
#
_entry.id   AF-A0AAW5PEY7-F1
#
_cell.length_a   1.000
_cell.length_b   1.000
_cell.length_c   1.000
_cell.angle_alpha   90.00
_cell.angle_beta   90.00
_cell.angle_gamma   90.00
#
_symmetry.space_group_name_H-M   'P 1'
#
loop_
_entity.id
_entity.type
_entity.pdbx_description
1 polymer ?
#
loop_
_entity_poly.entity_id
_entity_poly.type
_entity_poly.pdbx_seq_one_letter_code
_entity_poly.pdbx_strand_id
1 'polypeptide(L)'
;MAREQAPESFHSVSLSVSGRGYTANIWRGGATEWGLLSVDIEGGQTVKVNKPKFPSCRAVLQEAEKVAFAGMTVGAGTGDGAG
;
A
#
# COMPACT_ATOMS: atom_id res chain seq x y z
N MET A 1 -21.62 19.39 -12.61
CA MET A 1 -20.70 19.71 -11.51
C MET A 1 -19.96 18.43 -11.15
N ALA A 2 -18.69 18.32 -11.51
CA ALA A 2 -17.89 17.15 -11.12
C ALA A 2 -17.66 17.26 -9.60
N ARG A 3 -18.46 16.54 -8.82
CA ARG A 3 -18.13 16.29 -7.41
C ARG A 3 -16.85 15.46 -7.48
N GLU A 4 -15.72 16.11 -7.21
CA GLU A 4 -14.50 15.46 -6.75
C GLU A 4 -14.89 14.75 -5.45
N GLN A 5 -15.51 13.58 -5.58
CA GLN A 5 -15.89 12.76 -4.45
C GLN A 5 -14.57 12.32 -3.85
N ALA A 6 -14.20 12.98 -2.76
CA ALA A 6 -13.20 12.45 -1.85
C ALA A 6 -13.54 10.97 -1.65
N PRO A 7 -12.56 10.05 -1.77
CA PRO A 7 -12.80 8.61 -1.68
C PRO A 7 -13.73 8.33 -0.48
N GLU A 8 -14.84 7.64 -0.72
CA GLU A 8 -15.95 7.54 0.23
C GLU A 8 -15.53 7.06 1.63
N SER A 9 -14.41 6.33 1.74
CA SER A 9 -13.71 6.13 3.00
C SER A 9 -12.23 5.84 2.77
N PHE A 10 -11.35 6.48 3.54
CA PHE A 10 -9.92 6.15 3.61
C PHE A 10 -9.67 5.20 4.80
N HIS A 11 -8.82 4.20 4.60
CA HIS A 11 -8.44 3.24 5.63
C HIS A 11 -6.94 2.98 5.61
N SER A 12 -6.33 2.92 6.78
CA SER A 12 -4.96 2.45 6.96
C SER A 12 -4.97 1.12 7.71
N VAL A 13 -4.31 0.11 7.16
CA VAL A 13 -4.24 -1.23 7.74
C VAL A 13 -2.77 -1.58 7.96
N SER A 14 -2.38 -1.71 9.22
CA SER A 14 -1.02 -2.16 9.58
C SER A 14 -0.98 -3.69 9.64
N LEU A 15 0.00 -4.27 8.99
CA LEU A 15 0.21 -5.70 8.85
C LEU A 15 1.70 -6.02 9.08
N SER A 16 2.01 -7.25 9.45
CA SER A 16 3.38 -7.73 9.60
C SER A 16 3.59 -8.93 8.70
N VAL A 17 4.60 -8.88 7.84
CA VAL A 17 4.95 -9.97 6.91
C VAL A 17 6.42 -10.28 7.06
N SER A 18 6.74 -11.57 7.26
CA SER A 18 8.11 -12.05 7.48
C SER A 18 8.88 -11.29 8.57
N GLY A 19 8.19 -10.89 9.64
CA GLY A 19 8.78 -10.17 10.78
C GLY A 19 9.02 -8.68 10.57
N ARG A 20 8.60 -8.10 9.44
CA ARG A 20 8.65 -6.65 9.18
C ARG A 20 7.24 -6.06 9.06
N GLY A 21 7.02 -4.92 9.72
CA GLY A 21 5.75 -4.19 9.63
C GLY A 21 5.59 -3.43 8.30
N TYR A 22 4.35 -3.27 7.85
CA TYR A 22 3.99 -2.26 6.86
C TYR A 22 2.56 -1.76 7.09
N THR A 23 2.26 -0.56 6.62
CA THR A 23 0.92 0.03 6.64
C THR A 23 0.44 0.22 5.21
N ALA A 24 -0.68 -0.42 4.86
CA ALA A 24 -1.35 -0.24 3.58
C ALA A 24 -2.38 0.88 3.69
N ASN A 25 -2.22 1.92 2.86
CA ASN A 25 -3.19 3.00 2.74
C ASN A 25 -4.12 2.69 1.58
N ILE A 26 -5.36 2.37 1.90
CA ILE A 26 -6.39 1.97 0.96
C ILE A 26 -7.55 2.94 1.00
N TRP A 27 -8.29 3.00 -0.10
CA TRP A 27 -9.54 3.73 -0.15
C TRP A 27 -10.67 2.82 -0.61
N ARG A 28 -11.89 3.17 -0.20
CA ARG A 28 -13.12 2.50 -0.59
C ARG A 28 -13.98 3.49 -1.37
N GLY A 29 -14.39 3.10 -2.57
CA GLY A 29 -15.21 3.88 -3.51
C GLY A 29 -16.63 3.39 -3.68
N GLY A 30 -17.12 2.57 -2.73
CA GLY A 30 -18.44 1.97 -2.77
C GLY A 30 -18.47 0.61 -2.07
N ALA A 31 -19.57 -0.12 -2.19
CA ALA A 31 -19.71 -1.42 -1.52
C ALA A 31 -18.61 -2.42 -1.92
N THR A 32 -18.20 -2.38 -3.18
CA THR A 32 -17.31 -3.37 -3.83
C THR A 32 -16.02 -2.78 -4.39
N GLU A 33 -15.85 -1.46 -4.34
CA GLU A 33 -14.69 -0.78 -4.96
C GLU A 33 -13.64 -0.46 -3.91
N TRP A 34 -12.45 -1.03 -4.10
CA TRP A 34 -11.29 -0.81 -3.24
C TRP A 34 -10.11 -0.33 -4.08
N GLY A 35 -9.24 0.50 -3.52
CA GLY A 35 -8.02 0.94 -4.19
C GLY A 35 -6.84 1.02 -3.22
N LEU A 36 -5.63 0.85 -3.74
CA LEU A 36 -4.37 0.94 -3.02
C LEU A 36 -3.68 2.25 -3.39
N LEU A 37 -3.47 3.14 -2.41
CA LEU A 37 -2.80 4.43 -2.62
C LEU A 37 -1.30 4.29 -2.44
N SER A 38 -0.90 3.84 -1.25
CA SER A 38 0.50 3.65 -0.89
C SER A 38 0.67 2.52 0.12
N VAL A 39 1.90 2.07 0.25
CA VAL A 39 2.36 1.12 1.26
C VAL A 39 3.54 1.73 1.98
N ASP A 40 3.41 1.99 3.28
CA ASP A 40 4.48 2.46 4.15
C ASP A 40 5.15 1.26 4.81
N ILE A 41 6.41 1.01 4.48
CA ILE A 41 7.18 -0.12 5.00
C ILE A 41 7.96 0.35 6.23
N GLU A 42 7.95 -0.45 7.28
CA GLU A 42 8.77 -0.24 8.48
C GLU A 42 10.25 -0.15 8.08
N GLY A 43 10.90 0.96 8.44
CA GLY A 43 12.20 1.37 7.88
C GLY A 43 12.15 2.67 7.06
N GLY A 44 10.97 3.30 6.94
CA GLY A 44 10.82 4.65 6.41
C GLY A 44 10.61 4.71 4.89
N GLN A 45 10.39 3.58 4.23
CA GLN A 45 10.18 3.53 2.79
C GLN A 45 8.69 3.54 2.46
N THR A 46 8.23 4.53 1.70
CA THR A 46 6.85 4.60 1.19
C THR A 46 6.81 4.28 -0.29
N VAL A 47 6.05 3.25 -0.67
CA VAL A 47 5.81 2.89 -2.07
C VAL A 47 4.44 3.41 -2.50
N LYS A 48 4.40 4.37 -3.43
CA LYS A 48 3.16 4.87 -4.02
C LYS A 48 2.73 3.94 -5.16
N VAL A 49 1.50 3.42 -5.08
CA VAL A 49 0.98 2.43 -6.03
C VAL A 49 -0.14 3.02 -6.89
N ASN A 50 -0.99 3.87 -6.30
CA ASN A 50 -2.15 4.51 -6.93
C ASN A 50 -2.95 3.58 -7.86
N LYS A 51 -3.24 2.35 -7.40
CA LYS A 51 -4.06 1.38 -8.14
C LYS A 51 -5.52 1.49 -7.70
N PRO A 52 -6.44 1.92 -8.58
CA PRO A 52 -7.75 2.36 -8.14
C PRO A 52 -8.82 1.26 -8.03
N LYS A 53 -8.57 0.02 -8.47
CA LYS A 53 -9.65 -0.98 -8.61
C LYS A 53 -9.23 -2.39 -8.18
N PHE A 54 -9.73 -2.79 -7.02
CA PHE A 54 -9.70 -4.14 -6.49
C PHE A 54 -11.14 -4.57 -6.13
N PRO A 55 -11.50 -5.84 -6.36
CA PRO A 55 -12.86 -6.34 -6.14
C PRO A 55 -13.22 -6.51 -4.65
N SER A 56 -12.24 -6.41 -3.73
CA SER A 56 -12.42 -6.67 -2.30
C SER A 56 -11.27 -6.09 -1.47
N CYS A 57 -11.53 -5.85 -0.17
CA CYS A 57 -10.49 -5.50 0.81
C CYS A 57 -9.34 -6.54 0.83
N ARG A 58 -9.68 -7.82 0.76
CA ARG A 58 -8.66 -8.89 0.72
C ARG A 58 -7.73 -8.80 -0.48
N ALA A 59 -8.28 -8.48 -1.66
CA ALA A 59 -7.49 -8.38 -2.89
C ALA A 59 -6.53 -7.19 -2.87
N VAL A 60 -6.96 -6.05 -2.29
CA VAL A 60 -6.09 -4.88 -2.13
C VAL A 60 -4.96 -5.14 -1.13
N LEU A 61 -5.24 -5.86 -0.03
CA LEU A 61 -4.21 -6.23 0.96
C LEU A 61 -3.20 -7.23 0.41
N GLN A 62 -3.63 -8.20 -0.42
CA GLN A 62 -2.70 -9.12 -1.10
C GLN A 62 -1.76 -8.39 -2.06
N GLU A 63 -2.24 -7.34 -2.74
CA GLU A 63 -1.36 -6.52 -3.58
C GLU A 63 -0.43 -5.65 -2.73
N ALA A 64 -0.93 -5.09 -1.64
CA ALA A 64 -0.11 -4.31 -0.70
C ALA A 64 1.04 -5.16 -0.11
N GLU A 65 0.78 -6.43 0.21
CA GLU A 65 1.80 -7.38 0.66
C GLU A 65 2.89 -7.59 -0.39
N LYS A 66 2.52 -7.85 -1.65
CA LYS A 66 3.50 -8.01 -2.74
C LYS A 66 4.35 -6.75 -2.94
N VAL A 67 3.72 -5.58 -2.88
CA VAL A 67 4.41 -4.29 -2.97
C VAL A 67 5.34 -4.09 -1.78
N ALA A 68 4.91 -4.40 -0.57
CA ALA A 68 5.73 -4.33 0.62
C ALA A 68 6.96 -5.24 0.48
N PHE A 69 6.77 -6.48 0.03
CA PHE A 69 7.84 -7.44 -0.17
C PHE A 69 8.86 -6.97 -1.23
N ALA A 70 8.37 -6.48 -2.38
CA ALA A 70 9.23 -5.90 -3.41
C ALA A 70 9.98 -4.65 -2.92
N GLY A 71 9.32 -3.81 -2.13
CA GLY A 71 9.97 -2.65 -1.50
C GLY A 71 11.06 -3.07 -0.51
N MET A 72 10.83 -4.12 0.27
CA MET A 72 11.82 -4.65 1.22
C MET A 72 13.03 -5.26 0.51
N THR A 73 12.86 -5.92 -0.64
CA THR A 73 13.98 -6.50 -1.39
C THR A 73 14.83 -5.44 -2.10
N VAL A 74 14.21 -4.39 -2.64
CA VAL A 74 14.93 -3.26 -3.26
C VAL A 74 15.70 -2.44 -2.23
N GLY A 75 15.08 -2.16 -1.07
CA GLY A 75 15.74 -1.46 0.04
C GLY A 75 16.87 -2.26 0.70
N ALA A 76 16.76 -3.60 0.74
CA ALA A 76 17.82 -4.48 1.25
C ALA A 76 19.07 -4.55 0.33
N GLY A 77 18.98 -4.06 -0.91
CA GLY A 77 20.09 -4.03 -1.86
C GLY A 77 20.85 -2.70 -1.95
N THR A 78 20.39 -1.64 -1.30
CA THR A 78 21.06 -0.32 -1.29
C THR A 78 21.62 -0.02 0.10
N GLY A 79 22.62 -0.81 0.46
CA GLY A 79 23.39 -0.63 1.68
C GLY A 79 24.80 -1.15 1.45
N ASP A 80 25.52 -0.61 0.45
CA ASP A 80 26.98 -0.53 0.48
C ASP A 80 27.52 0.38 -0.65
N GLY A 81 28.31 1.39 -0.27
CA GLY A 81 29.37 1.95 -1.12
C GLY A 81 29.13 3.29 -1.85
N ALA A 82 29.08 4.41 -1.12
CA ALA A 82 29.70 5.68 -1.55
C ALA A 82 29.69 6.71 -0.41
N GLY A 83 30.88 7.07 0.09
CA GLY A 83 31.11 8.15 1.05
C GLY A 83 32.43 8.01 1.76
#